data_AF-A0A2R6H3F4-F1
#
_entry.id   AF-A0A2R6H3F4-F1
#
_cell.length_a   1.000
_cell.length_b   1.000
_cell.length_c   1.000
_cell.angle_alpha   90.00
_cell.angle_beta   90.00
_cell.angle_gamma   90.00
#
_symmetry.space_group_name_H-M   'P 1'
#
loop_
_entity.id
_entity.type
_entity.pdbx_description
1 polymer ?
#
loop_
_entity_poly.entity_id
_entity_poly.type
_entity_poly.pdbx_seq_one_letter_code
_entity_poly.pdbx_strand_id
1 'polypeptide(L)'
;MTVVVLGIDAGRHSNLALERHQPIETIVSSAGEPSTHELWPTIITGLAPPDHGLELDDGVAWENPLLRVASSAGDYVLPDSLQTALGAWLLNNTAEDAFRVPATYYEENDLPTVFNGIESKAIGVPNYVVDPNSEDREHQLRRDMGKLFERDPDAKGGHSSADVEEFYEQCLEMAMVRIARVRRALRGRRYELVFGYTSGLDLIGHVSHDRPDVQQEAYDELNQYVGELTGDLRDDDALILVSDHGLQDGLHTHEAMIASTDPSILADVAGVTDVRGAIEDELLNGDHSPGTRWREDNSTQGPSERVAEQLEELGYM
;
A
#
# COMPACT_ATOMS: atom_id res chain seq x y z
N MET A 1 13.79 -12.85 13.21
CA MET A 1 12.36 -12.64 13.39
C MET A 1 11.99 -11.30 12.78
N THR A 2 10.97 -11.27 11.92
CA THR A 2 10.50 -10.08 11.18
C THR A 2 8.98 -10.08 11.18
N VAL A 3 8.36 -8.97 11.53
CA VAL A 3 6.94 -8.71 11.26
C VAL A 3 6.83 -8.10 9.87
N VAL A 4 6.00 -8.70 9.02
CA VAL A 4 5.72 -8.20 7.68
C VAL A 4 4.27 -7.73 7.65
N VAL A 5 4.07 -6.48 7.22
CA VAL A 5 2.74 -5.93 6.94
C VAL A 5 2.65 -5.65 5.46
N LEU A 6 1.59 -6.11 4.82
CA LEU A 6 1.27 -5.79 3.42
C LEU A 6 -0.13 -5.20 3.33
N GLY A 7 -0.19 -3.94 2.93
CA GLY A 7 -1.41 -3.26 2.56
C GLY A 7 -1.90 -3.72 1.20
N ILE A 8 -3.08 -4.33 1.20
CA ILE A 8 -3.72 -4.91 0.02
C ILE A 8 -5.23 -5.07 0.26
N ASP A 9 -6.02 -4.88 -0.78
CA ASP A 9 -7.46 -5.05 -0.75
C ASP A 9 -7.91 -6.44 -0.28
N ALA A 10 -9.08 -6.47 0.36
CA ALA A 10 -9.64 -7.65 0.98
C ALA A 10 -9.97 -8.77 -0.04
N GLY A 11 -9.37 -9.94 0.12
CA GLY A 11 -9.65 -11.14 -0.69
C GLY A 11 -10.05 -12.34 0.16
N ARG A 12 -10.82 -13.27 -0.44
CA ARG A 12 -11.20 -14.55 0.20
C ARG A 12 -10.35 -15.74 -0.24
N HIS A 13 -9.39 -15.51 -1.13
CA HIS A 13 -8.48 -16.54 -1.61
C HIS A 13 -7.57 -17.03 -0.49
N SER A 14 -7.07 -18.26 -0.60
CA SER A 14 -6.37 -18.93 0.51
C SER A 14 -5.17 -18.16 1.05
N ASN A 15 -4.36 -17.55 0.19
CA ASN A 15 -3.19 -16.78 0.63
C ASN A 15 -3.55 -15.34 1.02
N LEU A 16 -4.73 -14.83 0.64
CA LEU A 16 -5.23 -13.50 1.05
C LEU A 16 -6.01 -13.58 2.37
N ALA A 17 -6.53 -14.75 2.71
CA ALA A 17 -7.21 -15.04 3.97
C ALA A 17 -6.26 -15.48 5.09
N LEU A 18 -5.04 -15.93 4.72
CA LEU A 18 -4.02 -16.50 5.62
C LEU A 18 -4.60 -17.53 6.60
N GLU A 19 -4.01 -17.67 7.80
CA GLU A 19 -4.48 -18.63 8.81
C GLU A 19 -5.76 -18.14 9.50
N ARG A 20 -5.84 -16.84 9.78
CA ARG A 20 -7.04 -16.18 10.28
C ARG A 20 -7.24 -14.85 9.56
N HIS A 21 -8.49 -14.54 9.22
CA HIS A 21 -8.92 -13.23 8.75
C HIS A 21 -10.22 -12.82 9.44
N GLN A 22 -10.47 -11.52 9.55
CA GLN A 22 -11.73 -10.97 10.02
C GLN A 22 -11.99 -9.59 9.42
N PRO A 23 -13.27 -9.22 9.22
CA PRO A 23 -13.61 -7.83 8.92
C PRO A 23 -13.27 -6.94 10.11
N ILE A 24 -12.90 -5.70 9.84
CA ILE A 24 -12.63 -4.66 10.84
C ILE A 24 -13.39 -3.39 10.48
N GLU A 25 -13.63 -2.52 11.46
CA GLU A 25 -14.23 -1.21 11.25
C GLU A 25 -13.26 -0.28 10.50
N THR A 26 -13.78 0.50 9.54
CA THR A 26 -13.05 1.57 8.85
C THR A 26 -13.61 2.95 9.20
N ILE A 27 -12.87 4.00 8.84
CA ILE A 27 -13.26 5.39 9.05
C ILE A 27 -13.78 5.97 7.73
N VAL A 28 -14.91 6.66 7.81
CA VAL A 28 -15.41 7.49 6.70
C VAL A 28 -14.62 8.78 6.70
N SER A 29 -13.99 9.11 5.58
CA SER A 29 -13.24 10.36 5.46
C SER A 29 -14.16 11.57 5.54
N SER A 30 -13.57 12.74 5.73
CA SER A 30 -14.25 14.02 5.58
C SER A 30 -15.00 14.16 4.24
N ALA A 31 -14.50 13.52 3.17
CA ALA A 31 -15.14 13.50 1.85
C ALA A 31 -16.39 12.62 1.75
N GLY A 32 -16.78 11.93 2.84
CA GLY A 32 -18.02 11.16 2.94
C GLY A 32 -17.91 9.68 2.53
N GLU A 33 -16.71 9.24 2.13
CA GLU A 33 -16.38 7.84 1.82
C GLU A 33 -15.02 7.44 2.44
N PRO A 34 -14.71 6.17 2.68
CA PRO A 34 -13.36 5.77 3.08
C PRO A 34 -12.31 6.27 2.09
N SER A 35 -11.13 6.67 2.58
CA SER A 35 -10.06 7.16 1.70
C SER A 35 -8.69 6.68 2.18
N THR A 36 -7.97 6.03 1.27
CA THR A 36 -6.55 5.70 1.43
C THR A 36 -5.70 6.91 1.89
N HIS A 37 -6.08 8.14 1.54
CA HIS A 37 -5.36 9.34 1.98
C HIS A 37 -5.29 9.45 3.52
N GLU A 38 -6.41 9.21 4.19
CA GLU A 38 -6.54 9.39 5.63
C GLU A 38 -6.29 8.08 6.39
N LEU A 39 -6.69 6.94 5.80
CA LEU A 39 -6.70 5.65 6.47
C LEU A 39 -5.31 5.05 6.67
N TRP A 40 -4.35 5.28 5.76
CA TRP A 40 -2.98 4.76 5.96
C TRP A 40 -2.23 5.51 7.07
N PRO A 41 -2.28 6.85 7.17
CA PRO A 41 -1.87 7.57 8.37
C PRO A 41 -2.54 7.05 9.64
N THR A 42 -3.85 6.78 9.60
CA THR A 42 -4.58 6.16 10.72
C THR A 42 -4.00 4.80 11.08
N ILE A 43 -3.75 3.91 10.12
CA ILE A 43 -3.20 2.56 10.35
C ILE A 43 -1.81 2.62 10.98
N ILE A 44 -0.94 3.53 10.53
CA ILE A 44 0.44 3.59 11.04
C ILE A 44 0.55 4.36 12.36
N THR A 45 -0.39 5.24 12.68
CA THR A 45 -0.39 6.04 13.93
C THR A 45 -1.36 5.52 15.00
N GLY A 46 -2.36 4.73 14.63
CA GLY A 46 -3.50 4.36 15.47
C GLY A 46 -4.43 5.53 15.83
N LEU A 47 -4.26 6.69 15.19
CA LEU A 47 -5.03 7.91 15.46
C LEU A 47 -6.10 8.12 14.39
N ALA A 48 -7.20 8.79 14.72
CA ALA A 48 -8.19 9.19 13.72
C ALA A 48 -7.70 10.38 12.88
N PRO A 49 -8.33 10.68 11.72
CA PRO A 49 -7.93 11.78 10.84
C PRO A 49 -7.75 13.15 11.53
N PRO A 50 -8.66 13.58 12.43
CA PRO A 50 -8.49 14.83 13.17
C PRO A 50 -7.31 14.86 14.14
N ASP A 51 -6.87 13.69 14.59
CA ASP A 51 -5.82 13.56 15.59
C ASP A 51 -4.43 13.52 14.93
N HIS A 52 -4.31 12.96 13.70
CA HIS A 52 -3.06 13.02 12.92
C HIS A 52 -3.00 14.18 11.92
N GLY A 53 -4.09 14.91 11.70
CA GLY A 53 -4.16 16.15 10.92
C GLY A 53 -4.00 15.98 9.41
N LEU A 54 -4.13 14.77 8.89
CA LEU A 54 -4.08 14.48 7.45
C LEU A 54 -5.50 14.12 6.99
N GLU A 55 -6.30 15.16 6.75
CA GLU A 55 -7.68 15.08 6.28
C GLU A 55 -7.78 15.56 4.83
N LEU A 56 -8.74 15.02 4.09
CA LEU A 56 -9.19 15.62 2.85
C LEU A 56 -10.02 16.87 3.19
N ASP A 57 -9.76 18.02 2.60
CA ASP A 57 -10.74 19.11 2.66
C ASP A 57 -11.91 18.78 1.71
N ASP A 58 -13.14 19.16 2.11
CA ASP A 58 -14.39 19.01 1.33
C ASP A 58 -14.19 19.42 -0.15
N GLY A 59 -13.98 18.43 -1.02
CA GLY A 59 -13.91 18.63 -2.46
C GLY A 59 -12.64 19.33 -2.97
N VAL A 60 -11.72 18.54 -3.53
CA VAL A 60 -10.64 18.98 -4.42
C VAL A 60 -9.60 19.89 -3.75
N ALA A 61 -8.81 19.35 -2.83
CA ALA A 61 -7.64 20.05 -2.32
C ALA A 61 -6.34 19.60 -3.00
N TRP A 62 -5.89 20.45 -3.93
CA TRP A 62 -4.50 20.59 -4.33
C TRP A 62 -3.83 21.64 -3.43
N GLU A 63 -2.61 21.40 -2.96
CA GLU A 63 -1.86 22.32 -2.09
C GLU A 63 -1.08 23.39 -2.88
N ASN A 64 -1.74 24.14 -3.78
CA ASN A 64 -1.10 25.28 -4.44
C ASN A 64 -1.65 26.63 -3.95
N PRO A 65 -0.82 27.49 -3.30
CA PRO A 65 -1.23 28.84 -2.87
C PRO A 65 -1.76 29.73 -4.01
N LEU A 66 -1.31 29.50 -5.25
CA LEU A 66 -1.80 30.23 -6.42
C LEU A 66 -3.19 29.76 -6.88
N LEU A 67 -3.53 28.48 -6.64
CA LEU A 67 -4.85 27.93 -6.95
C LEU A 67 -5.89 28.32 -5.89
N ARG A 68 -5.52 28.48 -4.61
CA ARG A 68 -6.41 29.06 -3.58
C ARG A 68 -6.93 30.45 -3.95
N VAL A 69 -6.10 31.27 -4.60
CA VAL A 69 -6.50 32.61 -5.07
C VAL A 69 -7.37 32.53 -6.34
N ALA A 70 -7.21 31.48 -7.15
CA ALA A 70 -8.01 31.27 -8.35
C ALA A 70 -9.36 30.59 -8.06
N SER A 71 -9.43 29.63 -7.13
CA SER A 71 -10.67 28.94 -6.71
C SER A 71 -11.60 29.89 -5.97
N SER A 72 -11.07 30.69 -5.03
CA SER A 72 -11.86 31.72 -4.33
C SER A 72 -12.38 32.84 -5.24
N ALA A 73 -11.84 32.99 -6.46
CA ALA A 73 -12.43 33.83 -7.51
C ALA A 73 -13.40 33.05 -8.44
N GLY A 74 -13.23 31.73 -8.56
CA GLY A 74 -14.03 30.83 -9.39
C GLY A 74 -15.39 30.44 -8.78
N ASP A 75 -15.50 30.40 -7.45
CA ASP A 75 -16.72 30.08 -6.69
C ASP A 75 -17.91 31.01 -7.02
N TYR A 76 -17.64 32.19 -7.58
CA TYR A 76 -18.65 33.18 -7.93
C TYR A 76 -18.94 33.28 -9.44
N VAL A 77 -18.16 32.60 -10.30
CA VAL A 77 -18.12 32.91 -11.74
C VAL A 77 -18.28 31.66 -12.63
N LEU A 78 -17.92 30.47 -12.15
CA LEU A 78 -17.94 29.24 -12.95
C LEU A 78 -18.99 28.25 -12.44
N PRO A 79 -19.84 27.68 -13.33
CA PRO A 79 -20.75 26.59 -12.96
C PRO A 79 -19.99 25.36 -12.45
N ASP A 80 -20.57 24.66 -11.48
CA ASP A 80 -19.99 23.46 -10.84
C ASP A 80 -19.49 22.42 -11.84
N SER A 81 -20.22 22.20 -12.94
CA SER A 81 -19.83 21.24 -13.99
C SER A 81 -18.54 21.63 -14.72
N LEU A 82 -18.27 22.94 -14.87
CA LEU A 82 -17.04 23.44 -15.47
C LEU A 82 -15.88 23.37 -14.47
N GLN A 83 -16.15 23.59 -13.18
CA GLN A 83 -15.15 23.41 -12.13
C GLN A 83 -14.73 21.95 -12.00
N THR A 84 -15.69 21.01 -12.02
CA THR A 84 -15.40 19.56 -12.00
C THR A 84 -14.61 19.14 -13.24
N ALA A 85 -14.96 19.64 -14.43
CA ALA A 85 -14.23 19.32 -15.66
C ALA A 85 -12.81 19.92 -15.68
N LEU A 86 -12.63 21.15 -15.18
CA LEU A 86 -11.31 21.78 -15.04
C LEU A 86 -10.48 21.12 -13.95
N GLY A 87 -11.11 20.70 -12.85
CA GLY A 87 -10.49 19.93 -11.78
C GLY A 87 -10.03 18.56 -12.27
N ALA A 88 -10.88 17.82 -13.00
CA ALA A 88 -10.51 16.56 -13.65
C ALA A 88 -9.40 16.75 -14.69
N TRP A 89 -9.44 17.82 -15.48
CA TRP A 89 -8.37 18.14 -16.43
C TRP A 89 -7.05 18.49 -15.73
N LEU A 90 -7.07 19.27 -14.64
CA LEU A 90 -5.90 19.56 -13.81
C LEU A 90 -5.37 18.26 -13.18
N LEU A 91 -6.22 17.47 -12.52
CA LEU A 91 -5.86 16.16 -11.95
C LEU A 91 -5.19 15.23 -12.97
N ASN A 92 -5.66 15.22 -14.22
CA ASN A 92 -5.09 14.40 -15.29
C ASN A 92 -3.84 15.03 -15.97
N ASN A 93 -3.48 16.29 -15.67
CA ASN A 93 -2.40 17.02 -16.35
C ASN A 93 -1.40 17.75 -15.41
N THR A 94 -1.60 17.75 -14.09
CA THR A 94 -0.69 18.36 -13.11
C THR A 94 -0.05 17.29 -12.22
N ALA A 95 1.24 17.51 -11.89
CA ALA A 95 2.11 16.54 -11.23
C ALA A 95 2.15 16.65 -9.69
N GLU A 96 1.18 17.31 -9.03
CA GLU A 96 1.13 17.28 -7.56
C GLU A 96 0.55 15.94 -7.13
N ASP A 97 1.38 15.19 -6.43
CA ASP A 97 1.11 13.83 -5.99
C ASP A 97 0.48 13.93 -4.60
N ALA A 98 -0.87 13.87 -4.54
CA ALA A 98 -1.68 14.12 -3.35
C ALA A 98 -1.45 13.14 -2.17
N PHE A 99 -0.49 12.23 -2.27
CA PHE A 99 -0.24 11.16 -1.29
C PHE A 99 1.22 11.11 -0.79
N ARG A 100 1.91 12.25 -0.76
CA ARG A 100 3.36 12.33 -0.50
C ARG A 100 3.76 13.17 0.71
N VAL A 101 3.05 13.01 1.83
CA VAL A 101 3.52 13.57 3.11
C VAL A 101 4.86 12.92 3.50
N PRO A 102 5.91 13.71 3.79
CA PRO A 102 7.22 13.18 4.17
C PRO A 102 7.17 12.55 5.57
N ALA A 103 7.98 11.52 5.81
CA ALA A 103 8.05 10.87 7.12
C ALA A 103 8.43 11.85 8.26
N THR A 104 9.14 12.94 7.95
CA THR A 104 9.47 14.01 8.92
C THR A 104 8.25 14.73 9.47
N TYR A 105 7.13 14.76 8.74
CA TYR A 105 5.87 15.35 9.24
C TYR A 105 5.46 14.75 10.58
N TYR A 106 5.57 13.43 10.72
CA TYR A 106 5.16 12.73 11.93
C TYR A 106 6.06 13.09 13.12
N GLU A 107 7.37 13.19 12.89
CA GLU A 107 8.33 13.62 13.93
C GLU A 107 8.11 15.10 14.31
N GLU A 108 7.89 15.98 13.33
CA GLU A 108 7.68 17.42 13.54
C GLU A 108 6.38 17.74 14.29
N ASN A 109 5.39 16.84 14.24
CA ASN A 109 4.09 17.00 14.89
C ASN A 109 3.92 16.10 16.12
N ASP A 110 5.01 15.50 16.64
CA ASP A 110 4.99 14.59 17.80
C ASP A 110 3.99 13.41 17.63
N LEU A 111 3.84 12.91 16.39
CA LEU A 111 2.96 11.80 16.04
C LEU A 111 3.77 10.50 15.96
N PRO A 112 3.69 9.61 16.97
CA PRO A 112 4.36 8.34 16.90
C PRO A 112 3.68 7.41 15.89
N THR A 113 4.49 6.62 15.18
CA THR A 113 4.11 5.65 14.17
C THR A 113 4.66 4.26 14.53
N VAL A 114 4.14 3.22 13.87
CA VAL A 114 4.68 1.84 13.95
C VAL A 114 6.16 1.72 13.61
N PHE A 115 6.78 2.74 13.00
CA PHE A 115 8.17 2.72 12.56
C PHE A 115 9.16 3.26 13.61
N ASN A 116 8.67 3.90 14.67
CA ASN A 116 9.54 4.59 15.63
C ASN A 116 10.29 3.60 16.53
N GLY A 117 11.58 3.85 16.74
CA GLY A 117 12.40 3.13 17.73
C GLY A 117 12.85 1.73 17.32
N ILE A 118 12.55 1.29 16.10
CA ILE A 118 12.89 -0.03 15.58
C ILE A 118 13.58 0.04 14.21
N GLU A 119 14.33 -0.99 13.85
CA GLU A 119 14.87 -1.14 12.50
C GLU A 119 13.74 -1.55 11.54
N SER A 120 13.22 -0.60 10.78
CA SER A 120 12.05 -0.83 9.91
C SER A 120 12.30 -0.50 8.45
N LYS A 121 11.45 -1.05 7.57
CA LYS A 121 11.43 -0.73 6.15
C LYS A 121 10.02 -0.46 5.65
N ALA A 122 9.69 0.83 5.50
CA ALA A 122 8.49 1.28 4.79
C ALA A 122 8.70 1.23 3.26
N ILE A 123 7.72 0.72 2.54
CA ILE A 123 7.74 0.52 1.09
C ILE A 123 6.39 0.96 0.52
N GLY A 124 6.29 2.22 0.08
CA GLY A 124 5.09 2.71 -0.60
C GLY A 124 3.90 3.03 0.28
N VAL A 125 4.12 3.17 1.58
CA VAL A 125 3.06 3.51 2.53
C VAL A 125 2.51 4.91 2.17
N PRO A 126 1.21 5.05 1.85
CA PRO A 126 0.62 6.33 1.51
C PRO A 126 0.85 7.35 2.62
N ASN A 127 1.18 8.59 2.25
CA ASN A 127 1.48 9.67 3.19
C ASN A 127 2.61 9.37 4.19
N TYR A 128 3.54 8.47 3.86
CA TYR A 128 4.75 8.21 4.66
C TYR A 128 5.99 8.08 3.76
N VAL A 129 6.46 9.21 3.21
CA VAL A 129 7.59 9.23 2.27
C VAL A 129 8.91 9.38 3.00
N VAL A 130 9.68 8.29 3.09
CA VAL A 130 10.99 8.24 3.78
C VAL A 130 12.07 9.08 3.07
N ASP A 131 12.09 9.07 1.73
CA ASP A 131 13.00 9.91 0.94
C ASP A 131 12.21 10.70 -0.10
N PRO A 132 11.87 11.97 0.18
CA PRO A 132 11.08 12.81 -0.73
C PRO A 132 11.75 13.06 -2.08
N ASN A 133 13.09 12.96 -2.14
CA ASN A 133 13.85 13.15 -3.37
C ASN A 133 13.96 11.86 -4.20
N SER A 134 13.60 10.72 -3.61
CA SER A 134 13.49 9.45 -4.31
C SER A 134 12.04 9.21 -4.70
N GLU A 135 11.89 8.78 -5.94
CA GLU A 135 10.62 8.35 -6.45
C GLU A 135 10.68 6.85 -6.69
N ASP A 136 9.70 6.12 -6.19
CA ASP A 136 9.63 4.69 -6.45
C ASP A 136 8.92 4.37 -7.76
N ARG A 137 9.16 3.16 -8.24
CA ARG A 137 8.70 2.69 -9.54
C ARG A 137 7.17 2.63 -9.65
N GLU A 138 6.45 2.35 -8.58
CA GLU A 138 4.98 2.36 -8.62
C GLU A 138 4.47 3.79 -8.85
N HIS A 139 5.02 4.80 -8.17
CA HIS A 139 4.64 6.20 -8.43
C HIS A 139 4.97 6.64 -9.85
N GLN A 140 6.08 6.16 -10.43
CA GLN A 140 6.43 6.43 -11.83
C GLN A 140 5.36 5.87 -12.76
N LEU A 141 5.03 4.59 -12.58
CA LEU A 141 3.97 3.92 -13.34
C LEU A 141 2.64 4.65 -13.17
N ARG A 142 2.27 5.05 -11.95
CA ARG A 142 1.01 5.74 -11.69
C ARG A 142 0.92 7.09 -12.40
N ARG A 143 2.00 7.88 -12.44
CA ARG A 143 2.00 9.15 -13.20
C ARG A 143 1.93 8.95 -14.70
N ASP A 144 2.47 7.84 -15.19
CA ASP A 144 2.49 7.53 -16.62
C ASP A 144 1.17 6.91 -17.11
N MET A 145 0.17 6.69 -16.22
CA MET A 145 -1.11 6.08 -16.59
C MET A 145 -1.92 6.93 -17.58
N GLY A 146 -1.90 8.26 -17.48
CA GLY A 146 -2.61 9.15 -18.42
C GLY A 146 -4.04 8.70 -18.72
N LYS A 147 -4.30 8.30 -19.98
CA LYS A 147 -5.63 7.85 -20.45
C LYS A 147 -6.08 6.47 -19.94
N LEU A 148 -5.18 5.74 -19.28
CA LEU A 148 -5.50 4.44 -18.70
C LEU A 148 -6.25 4.58 -17.36
N PHE A 149 -6.22 5.74 -16.73
CA PHE A 149 -6.93 5.99 -15.48
C PHE A 149 -7.40 7.44 -15.39
N GLU A 150 -8.52 7.73 -16.05
CA GLU A 150 -9.11 9.07 -16.05
C GLU A 150 -10.30 9.11 -15.10
N ARG A 151 -10.41 10.20 -14.34
CA ARG A 151 -11.63 10.48 -13.57
C ARG A 151 -12.78 10.77 -14.53
N ASP A 152 -13.84 9.99 -14.41
CA ASP A 152 -15.03 10.08 -15.24
C ASP A 152 -16.26 10.16 -14.33
N PRO A 153 -16.81 11.37 -14.10
CA PRO A 153 -17.98 11.56 -13.25
C PRO A 153 -19.24 10.85 -13.76
N ASP A 154 -19.28 10.49 -15.05
CA ASP A 154 -20.39 9.78 -15.66
C ASP A 154 -20.20 8.25 -15.57
N ALA A 155 -18.99 7.77 -15.24
CA ALA A 155 -18.73 6.37 -14.98
C ALA A 155 -19.21 5.98 -13.57
N LYS A 156 -19.82 4.80 -13.44
CA LYS A 156 -20.36 4.30 -12.16
C LYS A 156 -19.29 4.19 -11.08
N GLY A 157 -18.08 3.73 -11.43
CA GLY A 157 -16.92 3.64 -10.54
C GLY A 157 -16.08 4.92 -10.43
N GLY A 158 -16.54 6.04 -10.98
CA GLY A 158 -15.83 7.33 -10.95
C GLY A 158 -14.59 7.42 -11.85
N HIS A 159 -14.21 6.32 -12.50
CA HIS A 159 -13.03 6.22 -13.36
C HIS A 159 -13.32 5.43 -14.63
N SER A 160 -12.61 5.78 -15.71
CA SER A 160 -12.61 5.02 -16.97
C SER A 160 -11.19 4.87 -17.52
N SER A 161 -11.01 3.86 -18.37
CA SER A 161 -9.75 3.57 -19.05
C SER A 161 -9.95 3.46 -20.55
N ALA A 162 -9.04 4.03 -21.32
CA ALA A 162 -8.99 3.87 -22.78
C ALA A 162 -8.61 2.45 -23.21
N ASP A 163 -7.87 1.71 -22.36
CA ASP A 163 -7.47 0.32 -22.58
C ASP A 163 -7.38 -0.42 -21.23
N VAL A 164 -8.38 -1.26 -20.96
CA VAL A 164 -8.49 -1.99 -19.70
C VAL A 164 -7.42 -3.07 -19.56
N GLU A 165 -6.95 -3.66 -20.67
CA GLU A 165 -5.92 -4.71 -20.63
C GLU A 165 -4.56 -4.08 -20.32
N GLU A 166 -4.20 -2.99 -21.00
CA GLU A 166 -2.97 -2.25 -20.68
C GLU A 166 -2.99 -1.68 -19.25
N PHE A 167 -4.14 -1.16 -18.80
CA PHE A 167 -4.31 -0.69 -17.42
C PHE A 167 -4.14 -1.81 -16.39
N TYR A 168 -4.70 -2.99 -16.65
CA TYR A 168 -4.57 -4.18 -15.81
C TYR A 168 -3.09 -4.58 -15.65
N GLU A 169 -2.37 -4.73 -16.78
CA GLU A 169 -0.95 -5.09 -16.78
C GLU A 169 -0.10 -4.10 -15.98
N GLN A 170 -0.38 -2.80 -16.13
CA GLN A 170 0.33 -1.75 -15.40
C GLN A 170 0.04 -1.80 -13.89
N CYS A 171 -1.21 -2.03 -13.49
CA CYS A 171 -1.59 -2.20 -12.07
C CYS A 171 -0.94 -3.44 -11.46
N LEU A 172 -0.81 -4.53 -12.22
CA LEU A 172 -0.09 -5.70 -11.76
C LEU A 172 1.42 -5.49 -11.71
N GLU A 173 2.04 -4.77 -12.64
CA GLU A 173 3.46 -4.38 -12.52
C GLU A 173 3.70 -3.61 -11.22
N MET A 174 2.79 -2.67 -10.87
CA MET A 174 2.84 -1.92 -9.61
C MET A 174 2.82 -2.85 -8.39
N ALA A 175 1.85 -3.77 -8.33
CA ALA A 175 1.74 -4.73 -7.23
C ALA A 175 2.96 -5.65 -7.14
N MET A 176 3.42 -6.19 -8.27
CA MET A 176 4.61 -7.05 -8.34
C MET A 176 5.85 -6.33 -7.81
N VAL A 177 6.07 -5.08 -8.22
CA VAL A 177 7.22 -4.29 -7.78
C VAL A 177 7.22 -4.10 -6.25
N ARG A 178 6.07 -3.76 -5.66
CA ARG A 178 5.94 -3.59 -4.21
C ARG A 178 6.19 -4.88 -3.45
N ILE A 179 5.51 -5.96 -3.86
CA ILE A 179 5.66 -7.26 -3.22
C ILE A 179 7.09 -7.77 -3.37
N ALA A 180 7.73 -7.61 -4.52
CA ALA A 180 9.13 -7.98 -4.71
C ALA A 180 10.08 -7.20 -3.78
N ARG A 181 9.82 -5.92 -3.53
CA ARG A 181 10.60 -5.11 -2.57
C ARG A 181 10.37 -5.56 -1.13
N VAL A 182 9.13 -5.86 -0.75
CA VAL A 182 8.78 -6.44 0.57
C VAL A 182 9.51 -7.76 0.78
N ARG A 183 9.39 -8.69 -0.17
CA ARG A 183 10.11 -9.97 -0.15
C ARG A 183 11.62 -9.79 -0.06
N ARG A 184 12.18 -8.83 -0.81
CA ARG A 184 13.62 -8.55 -0.74
C ARG A 184 14.04 -8.03 0.63
N ALA A 185 13.24 -7.15 1.24
CA ALA A 185 13.49 -6.63 2.59
C ALA A 185 13.41 -7.75 3.64
N LEU A 186 12.36 -8.58 3.61
CA LEU A 186 12.19 -9.77 4.44
C LEU A 186 13.40 -10.71 4.31
N ARG A 187 13.73 -11.15 3.10
CA ARG A 187 14.91 -12.01 2.82
C ARG A 187 16.23 -11.33 3.16
N GLY A 188 16.24 -10.02 3.38
CA GLY A 188 17.39 -9.24 3.84
C GLY A 188 17.70 -9.48 5.32
N ARG A 189 16.68 -9.76 6.14
CA ARG A 189 16.78 -10.05 7.58
C ARG A 189 17.34 -8.89 8.42
N ARG A 190 17.34 -7.67 7.88
CA ARG A 190 17.93 -6.48 8.52
C ARG A 190 16.93 -5.64 9.31
N TYR A 191 15.64 -5.99 9.24
CA TYR A 191 14.57 -5.18 9.79
C TYR A 191 13.72 -6.06 10.70
N GLU A 192 13.23 -5.45 11.78
CA GLU A 192 12.24 -5.97 12.70
C GLU A 192 10.85 -5.86 12.06
N LEU A 193 10.59 -4.76 11.35
CA LEU A 193 9.35 -4.49 10.62
C LEU A 193 9.61 -4.24 9.13
N VAL A 194 8.89 -4.94 8.27
CA VAL A 194 8.78 -4.61 6.83
C VAL A 194 7.33 -4.27 6.55
N PHE A 195 7.06 -3.03 6.14
CA PHE A 195 5.71 -2.56 5.88
C PHE A 195 5.62 -2.12 4.42
N GLY A 196 4.85 -2.86 3.61
CA GLY A 196 4.57 -2.52 2.22
C GLY A 196 3.12 -2.17 1.99
N TYR A 197 2.85 -1.39 0.95
CA TYR A 197 1.51 -1.13 0.43
C TYR A 197 1.56 -1.20 -1.10
N THR A 198 0.45 -1.62 -1.72
CA THR A 198 0.24 -1.54 -3.17
C THR A 198 -1.18 -1.11 -3.47
N SER A 199 -1.35 -0.22 -4.46
CA SER A 199 -2.67 0.22 -4.94
C SER A 199 -3.24 -0.59 -6.10
N GLY A 200 -2.49 -1.59 -6.61
CA GLY A 200 -2.85 -2.28 -7.85
C GLY A 200 -4.25 -2.90 -7.88
N LEU A 201 -4.69 -3.53 -6.79
CA LEU A 201 -5.99 -4.22 -6.75
C LEU A 201 -7.18 -3.23 -6.65
N ASP A 202 -7.02 -2.18 -5.85
CA ASP A 202 -7.96 -1.06 -5.73
C ASP A 202 -8.20 -0.38 -7.09
N LEU A 203 -7.11 -0.02 -7.77
CA LEU A 203 -7.15 0.60 -9.10
C LEU A 203 -7.85 -0.28 -10.14
N ILE A 204 -7.53 -1.58 -10.17
CA ILE A 204 -8.21 -2.55 -11.04
C ILE A 204 -9.72 -2.56 -10.72
N GLY A 205 -10.08 -2.60 -9.44
CA GLY A 205 -11.47 -2.63 -9.02
C GLY A 205 -12.26 -1.40 -9.48
N HIS A 206 -11.68 -0.19 -9.44
CA HIS A 206 -12.34 1.03 -9.92
C HIS A 206 -12.69 0.99 -11.41
N VAL A 207 -11.78 0.50 -12.26
CA VAL A 207 -11.97 0.50 -13.72
C VAL A 207 -12.73 -0.72 -14.22
N SER A 208 -12.52 -1.88 -13.60
CA SER A 208 -13.04 -3.18 -14.04
C SER A 208 -14.23 -3.67 -13.22
N HIS A 209 -14.92 -2.77 -12.51
CA HIS A 209 -16.01 -3.12 -11.60
C HIS A 209 -17.15 -3.92 -12.27
N ASP A 210 -17.35 -3.77 -13.58
CA ASP A 210 -18.35 -4.47 -14.39
C ASP A 210 -17.80 -5.71 -15.12
N ARG A 211 -16.52 -6.05 -14.90
CA ARG A 211 -15.80 -7.19 -15.48
C ARG A 211 -15.33 -8.15 -14.37
N PRO A 212 -16.21 -9.02 -13.87
CA PRO A 212 -15.88 -9.91 -12.75
C PRO A 212 -14.78 -10.93 -13.08
N ASP A 213 -14.58 -11.26 -14.35
CA ASP A 213 -13.48 -12.08 -14.84
C ASP A 213 -12.11 -11.41 -14.65
N VAL A 214 -12.00 -10.13 -15.02
CA VAL A 214 -10.77 -9.33 -14.82
C VAL A 214 -10.45 -9.17 -13.34
N GLN A 215 -11.46 -8.88 -12.50
CA GLN A 215 -11.27 -8.80 -11.06
C GLN A 215 -10.82 -10.15 -10.49
N GLN A 216 -11.46 -11.25 -10.89
CA GLN A 216 -11.09 -12.58 -10.41
C GLN A 216 -9.64 -12.93 -10.79
N GLU A 217 -9.21 -12.60 -12.01
CA GLU A 217 -7.83 -12.82 -12.46
C GLU A 217 -6.83 -12.00 -11.63
N ALA A 218 -7.12 -10.72 -11.36
CA ALA A 218 -6.30 -9.89 -10.49
C ALA A 218 -6.14 -10.48 -9.09
N TYR A 219 -7.24 -10.94 -8.48
CA TYR A 219 -7.20 -11.58 -7.17
C TYR A 219 -6.43 -12.91 -7.20
N ASP A 220 -6.56 -13.70 -8.27
CA ASP A 220 -5.83 -14.97 -8.43
C ASP A 220 -4.31 -14.73 -8.52
N GLU A 221 -3.88 -13.71 -9.26
CA GLU A 221 -2.47 -13.31 -9.36
C GLU A 221 -1.93 -12.74 -8.05
N LEU A 222 -2.65 -11.83 -7.40
CA LEU A 222 -2.25 -11.30 -6.09
C LEU A 222 -2.18 -12.40 -5.03
N ASN A 223 -3.11 -13.36 -5.07
CA ASN A 223 -3.06 -14.55 -4.22
C ASN A 223 -1.80 -15.38 -4.48
N GLN A 224 -1.34 -15.51 -5.73
CA GLN A 224 -0.06 -16.16 -6.02
C GLN A 224 1.10 -15.36 -5.42
N TYR A 225 1.15 -14.04 -5.63
CA TYR A 225 2.25 -13.19 -5.14
C TYR A 225 2.34 -13.18 -3.61
N VAL A 226 1.20 -13.16 -2.92
CA VAL A 226 1.15 -13.30 -1.46
C VAL A 226 1.57 -14.71 -1.03
N GLY A 227 1.17 -15.75 -1.76
CA GLY A 227 1.67 -17.12 -1.51
C GLY A 227 3.20 -17.23 -1.60
N GLU A 228 3.81 -16.53 -2.56
CA GLU A 228 5.27 -16.46 -2.69
C GLU A 228 5.95 -15.66 -1.56
N LEU A 229 5.28 -14.64 -1.03
CA LEU A 229 5.72 -13.90 0.16
C LEU A 229 5.62 -14.78 1.42
N THR A 230 4.51 -15.48 1.60
CA THR A 230 4.33 -16.45 2.68
C THR A 230 5.41 -17.54 2.63
N GLY A 231 5.77 -18.01 1.43
CA GLY A 231 6.87 -18.96 1.24
C GLY A 231 8.27 -18.43 1.59
N ASP A 232 8.44 -17.11 1.78
CA ASP A 232 9.68 -16.49 2.24
C ASP A 232 9.78 -16.33 3.77
N LEU A 233 8.66 -16.50 4.47
CA LEU A 233 8.61 -16.45 5.93
C LEU A 233 9.37 -17.63 6.53
N ARG A 234 9.98 -17.39 7.68
CA ARG A 234 10.47 -18.42 8.60
C ARG A 234 9.42 -18.71 9.65
N ASP A 235 9.60 -19.81 10.37
CA ASP A 235 8.74 -20.20 11.50
C ASP A 235 8.62 -19.11 12.58
N ASP A 236 9.59 -18.19 12.65
CA ASP A 236 9.62 -17.06 13.58
C ASP A 236 9.10 -15.74 12.96
N ASP A 237 8.89 -15.65 11.64
CA ASP A 237 8.34 -14.42 11.04
C ASP A 237 6.80 -14.43 11.10
N ALA A 238 6.19 -13.24 11.14
CA ALA A 238 4.74 -13.06 11.05
C ALA A 238 4.37 -12.24 9.82
N LEU A 239 3.26 -12.57 9.16
CA LEU A 239 2.67 -11.77 8.09
C LEU A 239 1.28 -11.28 8.51
N ILE A 240 1.03 -10.00 8.26
CA ILE A 240 -0.24 -9.32 8.45
C ILE A 240 -0.64 -8.70 7.10
N LEU A 241 -1.85 -8.98 6.64
CA LEU A 241 -2.47 -8.30 5.49
C LEU A 241 -3.52 -7.32 6.03
N VAL A 242 -3.52 -6.10 5.53
CA VAL A 242 -4.45 -5.04 5.96
C VAL A 242 -5.08 -4.39 4.74
N SER A 243 -6.41 -4.34 4.74
CA SER A 243 -7.24 -3.60 3.78
C SER A 243 -7.91 -2.46 4.54
N ASP A 244 -7.73 -1.23 4.09
CA ASP A 244 -8.31 -0.01 4.67
C ASP A 244 -9.80 0.15 4.34
N HIS A 245 -10.24 -0.37 3.20
CA HIS A 245 -11.64 -0.45 2.80
C HIS A 245 -11.87 -1.59 1.82
N GLY A 246 -13.10 -1.72 1.33
CA GLY A 246 -13.47 -2.65 0.27
C GLY A 246 -13.91 -1.88 -0.97
N LEU A 247 -14.28 -2.61 -2.02
CA LEU A 247 -14.78 -2.03 -3.25
C LEU A 247 -16.03 -2.77 -3.74
N GLN A 248 -17.07 -2.02 -4.08
CA GLN A 248 -18.28 -2.56 -4.69
C GLN A 248 -18.74 -1.61 -5.79
N ASP A 249 -19.04 -2.15 -6.97
CA ASP A 249 -19.49 -1.36 -8.11
C ASP A 249 -18.52 -0.22 -8.51
N GLY A 250 -17.23 -0.38 -8.19
CA GLY A 250 -16.17 0.58 -8.48
C GLY A 250 -16.07 1.72 -7.46
N LEU A 251 -16.78 1.62 -6.33
CA LEU A 251 -16.80 2.62 -5.26
C LEU A 251 -16.31 2.02 -3.96
N HIS A 252 -15.67 2.84 -3.12
CA HIS A 252 -15.21 2.41 -1.79
C HIS A 252 -16.39 2.01 -0.91
N THR A 253 -16.23 0.94 -0.14
CA THR A 253 -17.19 0.47 0.86
C THR A 253 -16.61 0.55 2.26
N HIS A 254 -17.46 0.45 3.28
CA HIS A 254 -17.00 0.40 4.67
C HIS A 254 -16.40 -0.98 5.07
N GLU A 255 -16.13 -1.86 4.12
CA GLU A 255 -15.63 -3.22 4.39
C GLU A 255 -14.10 -3.25 4.43
N ALA A 256 -13.50 -2.98 5.59
CA ALA A 256 -12.09 -3.24 5.84
C ALA A 256 -11.85 -4.68 6.31
N MET A 257 -10.63 -5.17 6.15
CA MET A 257 -10.25 -6.54 6.53
C MET A 257 -8.82 -6.60 7.05
N ILE A 258 -8.57 -7.51 7.99
CA ILE A 258 -7.24 -7.89 8.41
C ILE A 258 -7.09 -9.42 8.38
N ALA A 259 -5.91 -9.89 7.95
CA ALA A 259 -5.54 -11.31 7.99
C ALA A 259 -4.13 -11.49 8.55
N SER A 260 -3.85 -12.65 9.15
CA SER A 260 -2.52 -12.96 9.65
C SER A 260 -2.19 -14.46 9.60
N THR A 261 -0.89 -14.75 9.52
CA THR A 261 -0.32 -16.08 9.73
C THR A 261 -0.28 -16.47 11.21
N ASP A 262 -0.40 -15.52 12.14
CA ASP A 262 -0.59 -15.81 13.57
C ASP A 262 -1.96 -15.30 14.03
N PRO A 263 -2.91 -16.20 14.35
CA PRO A 263 -4.24 -15.84 14.81
C PRO A 263 -4.29 -14.99 16.09
N SER A 264 -3.23 -15.00 16.90
CA SER A 264 -3.15 -14.26 18.16
C SER A 264 -2.97 -12.75 17.96
N ILE A 265 -2.30 -12.35 16.86
CA ILE A 265 -2.13 -10.93 16.47
C ILE A 265 -3.48 -10.25 16.26
N LEU A 266 -4.49 -10.99 15.80
CA LEU A 266 -5.82 -10.44 15.47
C LEU A 266 -6.80 -10.41 16.65
N ALA A 267 -6.36 -10.79 17.87
CA ALA A 267 -7.27 -10.98 19.00
C ALA A 267 -8.01 -9.69 19.38
N ASP A 268 -7.33 -8.55 19.35
CA ASP A 268 -7.81 -7.26 19.84
C ASP A 268 -7.93 -6.20 18.74
N VAL A 269 -7.99 -6.60 17.47
CA VAL A 269 -8.18 -5.69 16.33
C VAL A 269 -9.65 -5.59 15.96
N ALA A 270 -10.31 -4.49 16.33
CA ALA A 270 -11.70 -4.21 15.97
C ALA A 270 -11.82 -3.26 14.77
N GLY A 271 -10.87 -2.34 14.60
CA GLY A 271 -10.86 -1.35 13.51
C GLY A 271 -9.46 -0.99 13.01
N VAL A 272 -9.41 -0.14 11.98
CA VAL A 272 -8.16 0.36 11.36
C VAL A 272 -7.23 1.08 12.35
N THR A 273 -7.78 1.66 13.43
CA THR A 273 -7.04 2.31 14.52
C THR A 273 -6.28 1.33 15.40
N ASP A 274 -6.71 0.07 15.47
CA ASP A 274 -6.13 -0.94 16.36
C ASP A 274 -4.94 -1.68 15.71
N VAL A 275 -4.79 -1.54 14.38
CA VAL A 275 -3.77 -2.24 13.59
C VAL A 275 -2.36 -1.92 14.09
N ARG A 276 -2.08 -0.65 14.40
CA ARG A 276 -0.80 -0.24 14.99
C ARG A 276 -0.50 -1.01 16.28
N GLY A 277 -1.48 -1.08 17.20
CA GLY A 277 -1.31 -1.74 18.49
C GLY A 277 -0.97 -3.21 18.32
N ALA A 278 -1.67 -3.91 17.42
CA ALA A 278 -1.38 -5.31 17.12
C ALA A 278 0.03 -5.54 16.55
N ILE A 279 0.52 -4.63 15.70
CA ILE A 279 1.89 -4.69 15.18
C ILE A 279 2.91 -4.47 16.31
N GLU A 280 2.70 -3.45 17.14
CA GLU A 280 3.59 -3.12 18.25
C GLU A 280 3.62 -4.24 19.31
N ASP A 281 2.47 -4.84 19.62
CA ASP A 281 2.39 -5.96 20.56
C ASP A 281 3.13 -7.20 20.04
N GLU A 282 3.01 -7.53 18.75
CA GLU A 282 3.78 -8.62 18.14
C GLU A 282 5.29 -8.32 18.19
N LEU A 283 5.69 -7.10 17.86
CA LEU A 283 7.10 -6.68 17.92
C LEU A 283 7.67 -6.76 19.35
N LEU A 284 6.87 -6.44 20.37
CA LEU A 284 7.28 -6.49 21.78
C LEU A 284 7.32 -7.92 22.34
N ASN A 285 6.41 -8.79 21.91
CA ASN A 285 6.29 -10.15 22.42
C ASN A 285 7.26 -11.13 21.73
N GLY A 286 7.63 -10.86 20.47
CA GLY A 286 8.64 -11.61 19.75
C GLY A 286 10.07 -11.14 20.00
N ASP A 287 11.05 -12.03 19.88
CA ASP A 287 12.47 -11.65 19.81
C ASP A 287 12.80 -11.17 18.39
N HIS A 288 12.17 -10.06 18.00
CA HIS A 288 12.35 -9.35 16.74
C HIS A 288 13.65 -8.58 16.75
N SER A 289 14.76 -9.31 16.58
CA SER A 289 16.10 -8.73 16.45
C SER A 289 16.61 -8.82 15.01
N PRO A 290 17.18 -7.73 14.43
CA PRO A 290 17.84 -7.79 13.13
C PRO A 290 18.93 -8.86 13.08
N GLY A 291 18.88 -9.71 12.06
CA GLY A 291 19.85 -10.77 11.83
C GLY A 291 20.88 -10.39 10.75
N THR A 292 22.06 -11.00 10.80
CA THR A 292 22.99 -10.96 9.67
C THR A 292 22.66 -12.06 8.67
N ARG A 293 22.31 -11.69 7.43
CA ARG A 293 22.12 -12.65 6.33
C ARG A 293 23.40 -13.43 6.01
N TRP A 294 24.54 -12.73 6.12
CA TRP A 294 25.86 -13.29 5.90
C TRP A 294 26.46 -13.57 7.27
N ARG A 295 26.34 -14.80 7.77
CA ARG A 295 27.27 -15.26 8.79
C ARG A 295 28.62 -15.38 8.09
N GLU A 296 29.64 -14.69 8.59
CA GLU A 296 31.04 -14.95 8.23
C GLU A 296 31.40 -16.34 8.77
N ASP A 297 30.95 -17.38 8.09
CA ASP A 297 31.42 -18.72 8.36
C ASP A 297 32.80 -18.86 7.71
N ASN A 298 33.84 -18.49 8.46
CA ASN A 298 35.25 -18.63 8.08
C ASN A 298 35.69 -20.11 7.88
N SER A 299 34.75 -21.07 7.79
CA SER A 299 35.04 -22.50 7.90
C SER A 299 34.70 -23.36 6.68
N THR A 300 34.18 -22.83 5.56
CA THR A 300 33.78 -23.71 4.45
C THR A 300 34.37 -23.32 3.09
N GLN A 301 35.41 -24.06 2.68
CA GLN A 301 35.92 -24.09 1.29
C GLN A 301 34.94 -24.75 0.29
N GLY A 302 33.98 -25.57 0.74
CA GLY A 302 33.12 -26.40 -0.13
C GLY A 302 31.88 -25.77 -0.82
N PRO A 303 31.28 -24.66 -0.35
CA PRO A 303 30.18 -24.00 -1.08
C PRO A 303 30.66 -23.26 -2.33
N SER A 304 31.85 -22.65 -2.28
CA SER A 304 32.43 -21.94 -3.41
C SER A 304 32.85 -22.89 -4.52
N GLU A 305 33.39 -24.06 -4.19
CA GLU A 305 33.77 -25.09 -5.17
C GLU A 305 32.55 -25.67 -5.88
N ARG A 306 31.45 -25.96 -5.17
CA ARG A 306 30.22 -26.45 -5.82
C ARG A 306 29.58 -25.44 -6.75
N VAL A 307 29.61 -24.16 -6.39
CA VAL A 307 29.14 -23.09 -7.30
C VAL A 307 30.08 -22.99 -8.49
N ALA A 308 31.39 -23.11 -8.29
CA ALA A 308 32.37 -23.10 -9.37
C ALA A 308 32.15 -24.28 -10.33
N GLU A 309 32.04 -25.51 -9.82
CA GLU A 309 31.75 -26.72 -10.61
C GLU A 309 30.45 -26.56 -11.40
N GLN A 310 29.38 -26.04 -10.78
CA GLN A 310 28.13 -25.78 -11.48
C GLN A 310 28.31 -24.78 -12.63
N LEU A 311 29.08 -23.71 -12.42
CA LEU A 311 29.33 -22.71 -13.45
C LEU A 311 30.22 -23.27 -14.57
N GLU A 312 31.18 -24.14 -14.26
CA GLU A 312 31.97 -24.88 -15.24
C GLU A 312 31.11 -25.87 -16.05
N GLU A 313 30.22 -26.63 -15.40
CA GLU A 313 29.28 -27.54 -16.07
C GLU A 313 28.35 -26.80 -17.04
N LEU A 314 27.98 -25.55 -16.72
CA LEU A 314 27.19 -24.69 -17.59
C LEU A 314 28.04 -23.99 -18.68
N GLY A 315 29.37 -24.12 -18.64
CA GLY A 315 30.31 -23.51 -19.57
C GLY A 315 30.51 -22.00 -19.38
N TYR A 316 30.23 -21.48 -18.19
CA TYR A 316 30.47 -20.08 -17.82
C TYR A 316 31.89 -19.81 -17.29
N MET A 317 32.63 -20.88 -16.96
CA MET A 317 34.07 -20.89 -16.65
C MET A 317 34.73 -22.03 -17.42
#